data_AF-A0A183HRN5-F1
#
_entry.id   AF-A0A183HRN5-F1
#
_cell.length_a   1.000
_cell.length_b   1.000
_cell.length_c   1.000
_cell.angle_alpha   90.00
_cell.angle_beta   90.00
_cell.angle_gamma   90.00
#
_symmetry.space_group_name_H-M   'P 1'
#
loop_
_entity.id
_entity.type
_entity.pdbx_description
1 polymer ?
#
loop_
_entity_poly.entity_id
_entity_poly.type
_entity_poly.pdbx_seq_one_letter_code
_entity_poly.pdbx_strand_id
1 'polypeptide(L)'
;MRALFVAEKNDAAKSIAAILSRGTSTRRDGRSRFNKIYQFTANIGQNAGCQVAMTSVSGHLLQHEFPASFKNWTETPIKVLFDVNIQKNIIPGMEDVRTTLIEEIRKSDASFNYI
;
A
#
# COMPACT_ATOMS: atom_id res chain seq x y z
N MET A 1 -17.26 -12.64 2.73
CA MET A 1 -16.36 -11.91 1.81
C MET A 1 -15.51 -10.94 2.61
N ARG A 2 -14.20 -10.93 2.40
CA ARG A 2 -13.28 -9.93 2.95
C ARG A 2 -12.71 -9.07 1.84
N ALA A 3 -12.79 -7.74 2.02
CA ALA A 3 -12.30 -6.78 1.06
C ALA A 3 -11.13 -5.99 1.65
N LEU A 4 -10.02 -5.89 0.92
CA LEU A 4 -8.90 -5.02 1.28
C LEU A 4 -9.04 -3.69 0.55
N PHE A 5 -9.08 -2.60 1.29
CA PHE A 5 -9.08 -1.25 0.73
C PHE A 5 -7.74 -0.60 1.06
N VAL A 6 -7.09 0.02 0.07
CA VAL A 6 -5.77 0.65 0.24
C VAL A 6 -5.85 2.11 -0.19
N ALA A 7 -5.60 3.03 0.75
CA ALA A 7 -5.48 4.46 0.46
C ALA A 7 -4.02 4.91 0.31
N GLU A 8 -3.81 6.10 -0.26
CA GLU A 8 -2.47 6.68 -0.45
C GLU A 8 -1.77 7.08 0.88
N LYS A 9 -2.54 7.45 1.90
CA LYS A 9 -2.06 7.96 3.20
C LYS A 9 -2.92 7.46 4.36
N ASN A 10 -2.33 7.37 5.56
CA ASN A 10 -3.02 6.83 6.73
C ASN A 10 -4.20 7.71 7.17
N ASP A 11 -4.09 9.03 7.05
CA ASP A 11 -5.18 9.95 7.42
C ASP A 11 -6.40 9.82 6.50
N ALA A 12 -6.16 9.55 5.20
CA ALA A 12 -7.22 9.22 4.26
C ALA A 12 -7.87 7.88 4.61
N ALA A 13 -7.07 6.84 4.91
CA ALA A 13 -7.59 5.56 5.36
C ALA A 13 -8.46 5.66 6.61
N LYS A 14 -8.02 6.41 7.61
CA LYS A 14 -8.77 6.67 8.84
C LYS A 14 -10.09 7.36 8.56
N SER A 15 -10.08 8.41 7.74
CA SER A 15 -11.27 9.22 7.44
C SER A 15 -12.30 8.42 6.66
N ILE A 16 -11.87 7.69 5.63
CA ILE A 16 -12.74 6.83 4.82
C ILE A 16 -13.31 5.70 5.68
N ALA A 17 -12.48 5.04 6.50
CA ALA A 17 -12.95 3.99 7.40
C ALA A 17 -13.99 4.52 8.42
N ALA A 18 -13.78 5.72 8.97
CA ALA A 18 -14.74 6.33 9.89
C ALA A 18 -16.09 6.61 9.21
N ILE A 19 -16.08 7.12 7.97
CA ILE A 19 -17.30 7.40 7.19
C ILE A 19 -18.03 6.10 6.84
N LEU A 20 -17.32 5.13 6.26
CA LEU A 20 -17.93 3.88 5.79
C LEU A 20 -18.43 2.98 6.93
N SER A 21 -17.75 3.00 8.08
CA SER A 21 -18.17 2.25 9.27
C SER A 21 -19.18 3.00 10.15
N ARG A 22 -19.52 4.26 9.82
CA ARG A 22 -20.30 5.15 10.69
C ARG A 22 -19.72 5.25 12.11
N GLY A 23 -18.38 5.26 12.21
CA GLY A 23 -17.64 5.34 13.47
C GLY A 23 -17.43 4.03 14.22
N THR A 24 -17.88 2.88 13.68
CA THR A 24 -17.75 1.56 14.34
C THR A 24 -16.46 0.81 13.99
N SER A 25 -15.57 1.41 13.19
CA SER A 25 -14.31 0.77 12.80
C SER A 25 -13.39 0.49 13.98
N THR A 26 -12.81 -0.70 14.01
CA THR A 26 -11.78 -1.08 14.98
C THR A 26 -10.39 -0.87 14.38
N ARG A 27 -9.46 -0.34 15.18
CA ARG A 27 -8.07 -0.12 14.74
C ARG A 27 -7.21 -1.31 15.15
N ARG A 28 -6.38 -1.79 14.23
CA ARG A 28 -5.34 -2.78 14.45
C ARG A 28 -4.00 -2.26 13.93
N ASP A 29 -2.91 -2.65 14.59
CA ASP A 29 -1.56 -2.36 14.13
C ASP A 29 -1.12 -3.34 13.03
N GLY A 30 -0.47 -2.80 11.99
CA GLY A 30 0.26 -3.56 10.98
C GLY A 30 1.74 -3.69 11.34
N ARG A 31 2.57 -4.10 10.37
CA ARG A 31 4.03 -4.10 10.54
C ARG A 31 4.59 -2.68 10.57
N SER A 32 4.05 -1.80 9.73
CA SER A 32 4.43 -0.38 9.73
C SER A 32 3.82 0.35 10.93
N ARG A 33 4.66 1.13 11.62
CA ARG A 33 4.23 1.98 12.73
C ARG A 33 3.22 3.05 12.29
N PHE A 34 3.31 3.53 11.06
CA PHE A 34 2.53 4.68 10.57
C PHE A 34 1.25 4.28 9.83
N ASN A 35 1.20 3.08 9.27
CA ASN A 35 0.08 2.60 8.46
C ASN A 35 -0.76 1.63 9.30
N LYS A 36 -1.89 2.12 9.81
CA LYS A 36 -2.82 1.35 10.63
C LYS A 36 -3.84 0.64 9.76
N ILE A 37 -4.37 -0.45 10.29
CA ILE A 37 -5.41 -1.23 9.63
C ILE A 37 -6.73 -0.96 10.36
N TYR A 38 -7.72 -0.45 9.65
CA TYR A 38 -9.05 -0.16 10.15
C TYR A 38 -10.00 -1.24 9.66
N GLN A 39 -10.60 -1.98 10.58
CA GLN A 39 -11.48 -3.11 10.27
C GLN A 39 -12.91 -2.74 10.59
N PHE A 40 -13.82 -3.03 9.67
CA PHE A 40 -15.25 -2.78 9.86
C PHE A 40 -16.09 -3.67 8.95
N THR A 41 -17.39 -3.74 9.23
CA THR A 41 -18.34 -4.43 8.37
C THR A 41 -19.12 -3.40 7.55
N ALA A 42 -19.20 -3.59 6.24
CA ALA A 42 -19.96 -2.73 5.34
C ALA A 42 -20.61 -3.54 4.21
N ASN A 43 -21.63 -2.97 3.59
CA ASN A 43 -22.24 -3.53 2.39
C ASN A 43 -21.47 -2.99 1.17
N ILE A 44 -20.93 -3.89 0.34
CA ILE A 44 -20.15 -3.53 -0.85
C ILE A 44 -20.93 -3.99 -2.08
N GLY A 45 -21.53 -3.04 -2.79
CA GLY A 45 -22.42 -3.34 -3.91
C GLY A 45 -23.61 -4.20 -3.45
N GLN A 46 -23.78 -5.38 -4.05
CA GLN A 46 -24.83 -6.33 -3.68
C GLN A 46 -24.46 -7.22 -2.48
N ASN A 47 -23.19 -7.20 -2.04
CA ASN A 47 -22.72 -8.08 -0.98
C ASN A 47 -22.91 -7.41 0.38
N ALA A 48 -23.93 -7.86 1.12
CA ALA A 48 -24.18 -7.41 2.48
C ALA A 48 -23.20 -8.04 3.49
N GLY A 49 -22.81 -7.28 4.52
CA GLY A 49 -22.01 -7.82 5.62
C GLY A 49 -20.56 -8.17 5.28
N CYS A 50 -19.94 -7.47 4.31
CA CYS A 50 -18.54 -7.70 3.95
C CYS A 50 -17.61 -7.17 5.05
N GLN A 51 -16.59 -7.96 5.39
CA GLN A 51 -15.53 -7.51 6.29
C GLN A 51 -14.52 -6.69 5.48
N VAL A 52 -14.40 -5.40 5.78
CA VAL A 52 -13.43 -4.51 5.15
C VAL A 52 -12.21 -4.39 6.05
N ALA A 53 -11.04 -4.61 5.47
CA ALA A 53 -9.76 -4.18 6.03
C ALA A 53 -9.27 -2.98 5.23
N MET A 54 -9.30 -1.80 5.83
CA MET A 54 -8.81 -0.56 5.23
C MET A 54 -7.41 -0.26 5.76
N THR A 55 -6.43 -0.14 4.88
CA THR A 55 -5.06 0.23 5.22
C THR A 55 -4.59 1.34 4.27
N SER A 56 -3.34 1.77 4.41
CA SER A 56 -2.76 2.75 3.50
C SER A 56 -1.31 2.42 3.14
N VAL A 57 -0.85 3.03 2.07
CA VAL A 57 0.58 3.28 1.83
C VAL A 57 0.97 4.64 2.43
N SER A 58 2.22 5.04 2.22
CA SER A 58 2.77 6.34 2.66
C SER A 58 3.29 7.10 1.44
N GLY A 59 2.41 7.31 0.45
CA GLY A 59 2.79 7.77 -0.88
C GLY A 59 3.22 6.61 -1.80
N HIS A 60 4.25 6.84 -2.63
CA HIS A 60 4.72 5.83 -3.58
C HIS A 60 5.41 4.67 -2.86
N LEU A 61 4.93 3.44 -3.05
CA LEU A 61 5.56 2.24 -2.49
C LEU A 61 6.82 1.82 -3.27
N LEU A 62 6.85 2.13 -4.57
CA LEU A 62 7.90 1.74 -5.49
C LEU A 62 8.57 2.99 -6.06
N GLN A 63 9.87 2.90 -6.28
CA GLN A 63 10.66 3.90 -6.98
C GLN A 63 11.34 3.30 -8.20
N HIS A 64 11.57 4.17 -9.18
CA HIS A 64 12.36 3.86 -10.36
C HIS A 64 13.83 4.10 -10.08
N GLU A 65 14.68 3.13 -10.41
CA GLU A 65 16.10 3.22 -10.12
C GLU A 65 16.93 2.53 -11.22
N PHE A 66 18.10 3.08 -11.51
CA PHE A 66 19.07 2.38 -12.35
C PHE A 66 19.61 1.14 -11.62
N PRO A 67 20.00 0.09 -12.34
CA PRO A 67 20.68 -1.06 -11.74
C PRO A 67 21.91 -0.61 -10.95
N ALA A 68 22.25 -1.32 -9.88
CA ALA A 68 23.33 -0.94 -8.96
C ALA A 68 24.67 -0.68 -9.67
N SER A 69 24.95 -1.39 -10.76
CA SER A 69 26.15 -1.23 -11.60
C SER A 69 26.26 0.13 -12.32
N PHE A 70 25.16 0.88 -12.45
CA PHE A 70 25.10 2.16 -13.17
C PHE A 70 24.79 3.35 -12.26
N LYS A 71 24.80 3.16 -10.93
CA LYS A 71 24.54 4.24 -9.95
C LYS A 71 25.77 5.09 -9.65
N ASN A 72 26.96 4.63 -10.01
CA ASN A 72 28.20 5.35 -9.73
C ASN A 72 28.43 6.43 -10.80
N TRP A 73 28.27 7.69 -10.43
CA TRP A 73 28.46 8.84 -11.32
C TRP A 73 29.89 9.00 -11.86
N THR A 74 30.91 8.50 -11.15
CA THR A 74 32.30 8.63 -11.61
C THR A 74 32.68 7.56 -12.61
N GLU A 75 32.12 6.36 -12.47
CA GLU A 75 32.45 5.20 -13.32
C GLU A 75 31.46 5.02 -14.47
N THR A 76 30.24 5.55 -14.35
CA THR A 76 29.17 5.35 -15.34
C THR A 76 29.16 6.49 -16.36
N PRO A 77 29.44 6.22 -17.64
CA PRO A 77 29.30 7.23 -18.68
C PRO A 77 27.82 7.59 -18.86
N ILE A 78 27.49 8.89 -18.82
CA ILE A 78 26.10 9.40 -18.91
C ILE A 78 25.36 8.86 -20.13
N LYS A 79 26.05 8.69 -21.27
CA LYS A 79 25.43 8.17 -22.50
C LYS A 79 24.78 6.79 -22.31
N VAL A 80 25.37 5.94 -21.47
CA VAL A 80 24.88 4.58 -21.23
C VAL A 80 23.53 4.61 -20.48
N LEU A 81 23.24 5.66 -19.70
CA LEU A 81 21.98 5.80 -18.97
C LEU A 81 20.76 5.90 -19.90
N PHE A 82 20.93 6.30 -21.16
CA PHE A 82 19.84 6.34 -22.15
C PHE A 82 19.46 4.95 -22.66
N ASP A 83 20.38 3.98 -22.57
CA ASP A 83 20.20 2.60 -23.06
C ASP A 83 19.91 1.60 -21.92
N VAL A 84 20.11 2.01 -20.67
CA VAL A 84 19.96 1.14 -19.50
C VAL A 84 18.49 0.99 -19.09
N ASN A 85 18.07 -0.26 -18.90
CA ASN A 85 16.74 -0.58 -18.38
C ASN A 85 16.59 -0.17 -16.91
N ILE A 86 15.63 0.72 -16.64
CA ILE A 86 15.26 1.15 -15.29
C ILE A 86 14.53 0.02 -14.57
N GLN A 87 14.87 -0.19 -13.30
CA GLN A 87 14.23 -1.17 -12.43
C GLN A 87 13.24 -0.49 -11.47
N LYS A 88 12.20 -1.21 -11.07
CA LYS A 88 11.27 -0.79 -10.01
C LYS A 88 11.67 -1.48 -8.71
N ASN A 89 12.10 -0.71 -7.73
CA ASN A 89 12.47 -1.19 -6.40
C ASN A 89 11.53 -0.63 -5.34
N ILE A 90 11.46 -1.30 -4.19
CA ILE A 90 10.73 -0.78 -3.03
C ILE A 90 11.52 0.39 -2.45
N ILE A 91 10.82 1.43 -2.01
CA ILE A 91 11.49 2.54 -1.31
C ILE A 91 12.00 2.03 0.04
N PRO A 92 13.29 2.27 0.37
CA PRO A 92 13.86 1.88 1.66
C PRO A 92 13.01 2.39 2.83
N GLY A 93 12.66 1.49 3.76
CA GLY A 93 11.78 1.79 4.89
C GLY A 93 10.29 1.53 4.65
N MET A 94 9.89 1.13 3.44
CA MET A 94 8.51 0.74 3.13
C MET A 94 8.30 -0.79 3.01
N GLU A 95 9.30 -1.59 3.36
CA GLU A 95 9.25 -3.05 3.33
C GLU A 95 8.15 -3.59 4.25
N ASP A 96 7.93 -2.94 5.39
CA ASP A 96 6.87 -3.29 6.34
C ASP A 96 5.48 -3.02 5.77
N VAL A 97 5.31 -1.93 5.02
CA VAL A 97 4.06 -1.61 4.33
C VAL A 97 3.79 -2.68 3.28
N ARG A 98 4.77 -3.02 2.45
CA ARG A 98 4.64 -4.11 1.47
C ARG A 98 4.28 -5.43 2.13
N THR A 99 4.97 -5.79 3.20
CA THR A 99 4.73 -7.05 3.91
C THR A 99 3.32 -7.09 4.47
N THR A 100 2.86 -5.98 5.06
CA THR A 100 1.48 -5.83 5.53
C THR A 100 0.47 -6.00 4.39
N LEU A 101 0.70 -5.37 3.23
CA LEU A 101 -0.17 -5.51 2.06
C LEU A 101 -0.23 -6.96 1.57
N ILE A 102 0.90 -7.66 1.48
CA ILE A 102 0.95 -9.07 1.08
C ILE A 102 0.18 -9.94 2.07
N GLU A 103 0.36 -9.73 3.38
CA GLU A 103 -0.36 -10.47 4.42
C GLU A 103 -1.87 -10.23 4.37
N GLU A 104 -2.32 -9.01 4.08
CA GLU A 104 -3.74 -8.67 4.03
C GLU A 104 -4.41 -9.10 2.71
N ILE A 105 -3.71 -9.03 1.58
CA ILE A 105 -4.21 -9.54 0.29
C ILE A 105 -4.46 -11.04 0.39
N ARG A 106 -3.54 -11.80 1.00
CA ARG A 106 -3.70 -13.26 1.19
C ARG A 106 -4.94 -13.65 2.01
N LYS A 107 -5.44 -12.73 2.84
CA LYS A 107 -6.62 -12.93 3.68
C LYS A 107 -7.91 -12.39 3.03
N SER A 108 -7.81 -11.72 1.90
CA SER A 108 -8.91 -10.99 1.28
C SER A 108 -9.33 -11.64 -0.04
N ASP A 109 -10.63 -11.63 -0.31
CA ASP A 109 -11.21 -12.18 -1.53
C ASP A 109 -11.18 -11.16 -2.69
N ALA A 110 -11.16 -9.86 -2.34
CA ALA A 110 -11.10 -8.75 -3.29
C ALA A 110 -10.25 -7.60 -2.73
N SER A 111 -9.56 -6.88 -3.62
CA SER A 111 -8.78 -5.69 -3.26
C SER A 111 -9.22 -4.47 -4.09
N PHE A 112 -9.41 -3.33 -3.43
CA PHE A 112 -9.78 -2.05 -4.03
C PHE A 112 -8.74 -0.99 -3.69
N ASN A 113 -8.25 -0.30 -4.72
CA ASN A 113 -7.34 0.83 -4.56
C ASN A 113 -8.13 2.14 -4.55
N TYR A 114 -7.90 2.96 -3.54
CA TYR A 114 -8.39 4.33 -3.46
C TYR A 114 -7.18 5.26 -3.64
N ILE A 115 -7.07 5.86 -4.83
CA ILE A 115 -6.08 6.87 -5.18
C ILE A 115 -6.69 8.23 -4.89
#